data_AF-A0A1E4RVE3-F1
#
_entry.id   AF-A0A1E4RVE3-F1
#
_cell.length_a   1.000
_cell.length_b   1.000
_cell.length_c   1.000
_cell.angle_alpha   90.00
_cell.angle_beta   90.00
_cell.angle_gamma   90.00
#
_symmetry.space_group_name_H-M   'P 1'
#
loop_
_entity.id
_entity.type
_entity.pdbx_description
1 polymer ?
#
loop_
_entity_poly.entity_id
_entity_poly.type
_entity_poly.pdbx_seq_one_letter_code
_entity_poly.pdbx_strand_id
1 'polypeptide(L)'
;MIRRQLSTGKDDIRVLAERTSTTVDLDNTNVDSITHDLVPQCASCGIQLQSSDADEIGYYKEPANKPKAYNSKRLQFLSAYAQLDQEGRRLLAGEDADARAKQEPVQEPVQEKVEELVCLRCHNALHHNVYKVNEHQPMNMHEVLSPIPLNHQIINVFSAYDFPLSLVPLSSRKNVTYAMNKVDLLAGHKSFVNKYSSFFAEMLKRFTGSKNLVVVSGHTSWGVLELLKKLGNVNYLVGYVNTGKTRLANRLWNSSVQLSSPGAKNVDALGSSHLPSLTRDNIVHKCNQKKVIDTPGFLNHDNVYSLIQEQFLKHTLKGQKILVNDLKTATYIT
;
A
#
# COMPACT_ATOMS: atom_id res chain seq x y z
N MET A 1 -35.39 -63.40 -34.74
CA MET A 1 -36.56 -63.49 -35.64
C MET A 1 -36.63 -62.19 -36.44
N ILE A 2 -36.50 -62.30 -37.76
CA ILE A 2 -36.37 -61.20 -38.75
C ILE A 2 -37.77 -60.67 -39.13
N ARG A 3 -37.91 -59.33 -39.27
CA ARG A 3 -38.76 -58.61 -40.27
C ARG A 3 -38.55 -57.09 -40.07
N ARG A 4 -37.97 -56.34 -41.03
CA ARG A 4 -38.59 -55.72 -42.24
C ARG A 4 -39.80 -54.84 -41.88
N GLN A 5 -40.04 -53.64 -42.42
CA GLN A 5 -39.38 -52.67 -43.30
C GLN A 5 -40.42 -51.52 -43.50
N LEU A 6 -40.04 -50.42 -44.18
CA LEU A 6 -40.87 -49.33 -44.78
C LEU A 6 -41.08 -48.11 -43.85
N SER A 7 -40.46 -46.94 -44.01
CA SER A 7 -40.06 -46.08 -45.15
C SER A 7 -41.19 -45.25 -45.78
N THR A 8 -41.18 -43.95 -45.48
CA THR A 8 -41.39 -42.78 -46.37
C THR A 8 -40.86 -41.58 -45.57
N GLY A 9 -39.92 -40.72 -45.96
CA GLY A 9 -39.35 -40.41 -47.27
C GLY A 9 -39.55 -38.91 -47.55
N LYS A 10 -38.47 -38.14 -47.38
CA LYS A 10 -38.16 -36.77 -47.88
C LYS A 10 -38.68 -35.58 -47.05
N ASP A 11 -37.81 -34.78 -46.41
CA ASP A 11 -36.79 -33.84 -46.97
C ASP A 11 -37.52 -32.72 -47.75
N ASP A 12 -37.33 -31.42 -47.59
CA ASP A 12 -36.28 -30.57 -47.02
C ASP A 12 -36.85 -29.15 -47.02
N ILE A 13 -36.90 -28.41 -45.90
CA ILE A 13 -36.65 -26.94 -45.90
C ILE A 13 -35.97 -26.54 -44.57
N ARG A 14 -34.65 -26.38 -44.70
CA ARG A 14 -33.73 -25.47 -44.00
C ARG A 14 -34.39 -24.39 -43.12
N VAL A 15 -34.15 -24.40 -41.80
CA VAL A 15 -33.00 -23.78 -41.07
C VAL A 15 -33.26 -22.31 -40.70
N LEU A 16 -33.66 -22.07 -39.44
CA LEU A 16 -33.04 -21.19 -38.42
C LEU A 16 -34.06 -20.58 -37.44
N ALA A 17 -34.13 -21.14 -36.22
CA ALA A 17 -34.27 -20.41 -34.94
C ALA A 17 -34.45 -21.43 -33.80
N GLU A 18 -33.41 -22.21 -33.53
CA GLU A 18 -33.26 -23.02 -32.32
C GLU A 18 -32.41 -22.18 -31.36
N ARG A 19 -32.88 -21.76 -30.19
CA ARG A 19 -32.77 -22.45 -28.88
C ARG A 19 -32.77 -21.30 -27.85
N THR A 20 -33.29 -21.35 -26.63
CA THR A 20 -33.96 -22.39 -25.83
C THR A 20 -34.48 -21.67 -24.60
N SER A 21 -35.76 -21.85 -24.31
CA SER A 21 -36.34 -21.71 -22.98
C SER A 21 -35.80 -22.81 -22.07
N THR A 22 -35.40 -22.49 -20.84
CA THR A 22 -35.52 -23.40 -19.70
C THR A 22 -35.49 -22.60 -18.40
N THR A 23 -36.59 -22.77 -17.67
CA THR A 23 -36.87 -22.32 -16.30
C THR A 23 -35.90 -22.95 -15.32
N VAL A 24 -35.36 -22.18 -14.37
CA VAL A 24 -34.69 -22.71 -13.17
C VAL A 24 -35.13 -21.90 -11.95
N ASP A 25 -35.52 -22.65 -10.95
CA ASP A 25 -36.09 -22.30 -9.66
C ASP A 25 -35.21 -21.35 -8.81
N LEU A 26 -35.91 -20.52 -8.04
CA LEU A 26 -35.37 -19.60 -7.05
C LEU A 26 -35.03 -20.36 -5.77
N ASP A 27 -33.75 -20.65 -5.55
CA ASP A 27 -33.23 -21.04 -4.25
C ASP A 27 -32.21 -20.01 -3.71
N ASN A 28 -32.43 -19.70 -2.45
CA ASN A 28 -32.04 -18.50 -1.73
C ASN A 28 -30.74 -18.72 -0.94
N THR A 29 -29.56 -18.67 -1.59
CA THR A 29 -28.25 -18.80 -0.88
C THR A 29 -27.07 -18.08 -1.55
N ASN A 30 -27.25 -16.92 -2.20
CA ASN A 30 -26.11 -16.25 -2.84
C ASN A 30 -26.23 -14.71 -2.95
N VAL A 31 -26.64 -14.05 -1.87
CA VAL A 31 -26.72 -12.57 -1.83
C VAL A 31 -25.60 -11.94 -0.98
N ASP A 32 -24.99 -12.70 -0.05
CA ASP A 32 -23.98 -12.17 0.89
C ASP A 32 -22.55 -12.14 0.34
N SER A 33 -22.29 -12.81 -0.78
CA SER A 33 -20.95 -12.97 -1.36
C SER A 33 -20.63 -11.96 -2.47
N ILE A 34 -21.64 -11.23 -2.98
CA ILE A 34 -21.49 -10.27 -4.10
C ILE A 34 -21.40 -8.82 -3.59
N THR A 35 -21.80 -8.54 -2.34
CA THR A 35 -21.84 -7.18 -1.78
C THR A 35 -20.53 -6.73 -1.15
N HIS A 36 -19.59 -7.64 -0.84
CA HIS A 36 -18.30 -7.29 -0.22
C HIS A 36 -17.30 -6.60 -1.16
N ASP A 37 -17.48 -6.69 -2.49
CA ASP A 37 -16.56 -6.13 -3.50
C ASP A 37 -16.94 -4.72 -3.98
N LEU A 38 -18.09 -4.18 -3.55
CA LEU A 38 -18.61 -2.87 -4.00
C LEU A 38 -18.40 -1.74 -2.98
N VAL A 39 -17.97 -2.05 -1.77
CA VAL A 39 -17.73 -1.03 -0.73
C VAL A 39 -16.29 -0.53 -0.83
N PRO A 40 -16.06 0.77 -1.09
CA PRO A 40 -14.71 1.31 -1.20
C PRO A 40 -13.96 1.18 0.12
N GLN A 41 -12.67 0.87 0.08
CA GLN A 41 -11.82 0.77 1.28
C GLN A 41 -10.94 2.01 1.44
N CYS A 42 -10.66 2.38 2.69
CA CYS A 42 -9.76 3.47 3.02
C CYS A 42 -8.32 3.10 2.60
N ALA A 43 -7.74 3.86 1.69
CA ALA A 43 -6.37 3.65 1.22
C ALA A 43 -5.32 3.75 2.34
N SER A 44 -5.63 4.44 3.45
CA SER A 44 -4.71 4.59 4.59
C SER A 44 -4.87 3.54 5.69
N CYS A 45 -6.06 2.97 5.90
CA CYS A 45 -6.29 2.05 7.03
C CYS A 45 -6.96 0.73 6.70
N GLY A 46 -7.35 0.49 5.45
CA GLY A 46 -7.97 -0.75 4.96
C GLY A 46 -9.46 -0.92 5.26
N ILE A 47 -10.01 -0.17 6.22
CA ILE A 47 -11.41 -0.23 6.62
C ILE A 47 -12.36 0.13 5.46
N GLN A 48 -13.51 -0.55 5.42
CA GLN A 48 -14.63 -0.22 4.55
C GLN A 48 -15.20 1.18 4.82
N LEU A 49 -15.38 1.95 3.76
CA LEU A 49 -15.84 3.32 3.82
C LEU A 49 -17.37 3.39 3.81
N GLN A 50 -17.90 4.35 4.57
CA GLN A 50 -19.33 4.66 4.60
C GLN A 50 -19.56 6.17 4.65
N SER A 51 -20.68 6.63 4.12
CA SER A 51 -21.07 8.05 4.05
C SER A 51 -22.36 8.37 4.83
N SER A 52 -22.93 7.37 5.51
CA SER A 52 -24.24 7.45 6.15
C SER A 52 -24.19 8.06 7.56
N ASP A 53 -23.18 7.71 8.36
CA ASP A 53 -23.10 8.10 9.77
C ASP A 53 -21.73 8.73 10.10
N ALA A 54 -21.70 9.93 10.66
CA ALA A 54 -20.45 10.65 10.89
C ALA A 54 -19.63 10.09 12.07
N ASP A 55 -20.29 9.45 13.03
CA ASP A 55 -19.66 8.96 14.25
C ASP A 55 -19.17 7.51 14.13
N GLU A 56 -19.66 6.78 13.13
CA GLU A 56 -19.28 5.39 12.88
C GLU A 56 -17.94 5.24 12.15
N ILE A 57 -17.31 4.09 12.37
CA ILE A 57 -16.01 3.76 11.77
C ILE A 57 -16.14 3.72 10.24
N GLY A 58 -15.15 4.29 9.55
CA GLY A 58 -15.13 4.30 8.08
C GLY A 58 -15.82 5.50 7.45
N TYR A 59 -16.34 6.46 8.24
CA TYR A 59 -16.93 7.68 7.69
C TYR A 59 -15.96 8.43 6.77
N TYR A 60 -16.38 8.78 5.57
CA TYR A 60 -15.66 9.67 4.67
C TYR A 60 -16.58 10.72 4.07
N LYS A 61 -15.97 11.84 3.64
CA LYS A 61 -16.65 12.86 2.87
C LYS A 61 -16.27 12.67 1.41
N GLU A 62 -17.27 12.46 0.56
CA GLU A 62 -17.03 12.41 -0.87
C GLU A 62 -16.38 13.70 -1.35
N PRO A 63 -15.31 13.62 -2.16
CA PRO A 63 -14.70 14.81 -2.72
C PRO A 63 -15.75 15.56 -3.53
N ALA A 64 -16.07 16.78 -3.11
CA ALA A 64 -16.95 17.63 -3.88
C ALA A 64 -16.35 17.78 -5.28
N ASN A 65 -17.11 17.39 -6.30
CA ASN A 65 -16.73 17.45 -7.71
C ASN A 65 -16.66 18.93 -8.13
N LYS A 66 -15.65 19.65 -7.62
CA LYS A 66 -15.43 21.05 -7.97
C LYS A 66 -14.87 21.05 -9.39
N PRO A 67 -15.51 21.74 -10.35
CA PRO A 67 -14.95 21.86 -11.69
C PRO A 67 -13.52 22.39 -11.54
N LYS A 68 -12.55 21.67 -12.14
CA LYS A 68 -11.13 22.03 -12.07
C LYS A 68 -11.00 23.50 -12.43
N ALA A 69 -10.62 24.34 -11.46
CA ALA A 69 -10.37 25.75 -11.72
C ALA A 69 -9.25 25.83 -12.75
N TYR A 70 -9.59 26.20 -13.99
CA TYR A 70 -8.61 26.41 -15.04
C TYR A 70 -7.58 27.42 -14.51
N ASN A 71 -6.29 27.10 -14.67
CA ASN A 71 -5.19 27.96 -14.21
C ASN A 71 -5.42 29.39 -14.72
N SER A 72 -5.73 30.32 -13.81
CA SER A 72 -6.18 31.68 -14.15
C SER A 72 -5.18 32.40 -15.04
N LYS A 73 -3.88 32.09 -14.88
CA LYS A 73 -2.80 32.64 -15.70
C LYS A 73 -2.87 32.16 -17.17
N ARG A 74 -3.30 30.92 -17.43
CA ARG A 74 -3.43 30.40 -18.79
C ARG A 74 -4.65 30.98 -19.50
N LEU A 75 -5.76 31.15 -18.77
CA LEU A 75 -6.94 31.85 -19.29
C LEU A 75 -6.64 33.32 -19.58
N GLN A 76 -5.96 34.01 -18.66
CA GLN A 76 -5.51 35.40 -18.85
C GLN A 76 -4.55 35.52 -20.04
N PHE A 77 -3.62 34.57 -20.20
CA PHE A 77 -2.74 34.52 -21.36
C PHE A 77 -3.52 34.31 -22.66
N LEU A 78 -4.46 33.36 -22.70
CA LEU A 78 -5.29 33.10 -23.88
C LEU A 78 -6.19 34.29 -24.23
N SER A 79 -6.79 34.95 -23.24
CA SER A 79 -7.60 36.15 -23.46
C SER A 79 -6.76 37.32 -23.95
N ALA A 80 -5.57 37.53 -23.38
CA ALA A 80 -4.64 38.57 -23.84
C ALA A 80 -4.13 38.26 -25.25
N TYR A 81 -3.79 37.00 -25.56
CA TYR A 81 -3.33 36.56 -26.87
C TYR A 81 -4.41 36.70 -27.96
N ALA A 82 -5.68 36.46 -27.61
CA ALA A 82 -6.81 36.65 -28.53
C ALA A 82 -7.05 38.12 -28.89
N GLN A 83 -6.70 39.05 -27.99
CA GLN A 83 -6.86 40.49 -28.17
C GLN A 83 -5.72 41.14 -28.96
N LEU A 84 -4.64 40.41 -29.24
CA LEU A 84 -3.54 40.91 -30.06
C LEU A 84 -3.92 40.94 -31.54
N ASP A 85 -3.38 41.94 -32.25
CA ASP A 85 -3.47 42.04 -33.69
C ASP A 85 -2.57 41.00 -34.40
N GLN A 86 -2.59 41.00 -35.73
CA GLN A 86 -1.84 40.02 -36.51
C GLN A 86 -0.32 40.16 -36.35
N GLU A 87 0.16 41.37 -36.05
CA GLU A 87 1.58 41.69 -35.89
C GLU A 87 2.07 41.30 -34.48
N GLY A 88 1.31 41.60 -33.43
CA GLY A 88 1.60 41.20 -32.05
C GLY A 88 1.58 39.68 -31.85
N ARG A 89 0.73 38.96 -32.59
CA ARG A 89 0.74 37.49 -32.58
C ARG A 89 2.00 36.91 -33.24
N ARG A 90 2.49 37.53 -34.31
CA ARG A 90 3.73 37.10 -35.00
C ARG A 90 4.96 37.34 -34.14
N LEU A 91 5.05 38.48 -33.44
CA LEU A 91 6.15 38.80 -32.53
C LEU A 91 6.26 37.81 -31.36
N LEU A 92 5.13 37.34 -30.82
CA LEU A 92 5.11 36.36 -29.73
C LEU A 92 5.35 34.92 -30.19
N ALA A 93 4.96 34.57 -31.42
CA ALA A 93 5.08 33.22 -31.94
C ALA A 93 6.48 32.90 -32.50
N GLY A 94 7.31 33.92 -32.77
CA GLY A 94 8.61 33.79 -33.43
C GLY A 94 8.46 33.40 -34.92
N GLU A 95 9.52 33.57 -35.71
CA GLU A 95 9.51 33.37 -37.17
C GLU A 95 9.23 31.91 -37.63
N ASP A 96 9.07 30.95 -36.71
CA ASP A 96 8.83 29.53 -37.00
C ASP A 96 7.41 29.04 -36.59
N ALA A 97 6.40 29.89 -36.69
CA ALA A 97 5.04 29.61 -36.19
C ALA A 97 4.18 28.72 -37.11
N ASP A 98 4.41 28.69 -38.42
CA ASP A 98 3.56 27.94 -39.37
C ASP A 98 3.71 26.42 -39.24
N ALA A 99 4.81 25.94 -38.65
CA ALA A 99 5.03 24.52 -38.37
C ALA A 99 4.36 24.04 -37.07
N ARG A 100 4.10 24.94 -36.10
CA ARG A 100 3.51 24.61 -34.79
C ARG A 100 1.99 24.78 -34.74
N ALA A 101 1.41 25.62 -35.60
CA ALA A 101 -0.03 25.85 -35.63
C ALA A 101 -0.85 24.72 -36.28
N LYS A 102 -0.20 23.76 -36.97
CA LYS A 102 -0.86 22.58 -37.57
C LYS A 102 -0.85 21.33 -36.68
N GLN A 103 -0.19 21.38 -35.54
CA GLN A 103 -0.36 20.33 -34.53
C GLN A 103 -1.57 20.72 -33.70
N GLU A 104 -2.71 20.07 -33.97
CA GLU A 104 -3.80 20.01 -33.00
C GLU A 104 -3.20 19.67 -31.63
N PRO A 105 -3.64 20.32 -30.54
CA PRO A 105 -3.10 20.03 -29.23
C PRO A 105 -3.34 18.55 -28.96
N VAL A 106 -2.26 17.77 -28.97
CA VAL A 106 -2.24 16.44 -28.39
C VAL A 106 -2.66 16.67 -26.95
N GLN A 107 -3.91 16.37 -26.65
CA GLN A 107 -4.37 16.22 -25.29
C GLN A 107 -3.53 15.08 -24.76
N GLU A 108 -2.44 15.39 -24.05
CA GLU A 108 -1.89 14.41 -23.11
C GLU A 108 -3.09 13.95 -22.29
N PRO A 109 -3.45 12.66 -22.31
CA PRO A 109 -4.54 12.19 -21.48
C PRO A 109 -4.13 12.53 -20.05
N VAL A 110 -4.77 13.55 -19.49
CA VAL A 110 -4.68 13.87 -18.08
C VAL A 110 -5.32 12.67 -17.41
N GLN A 111 -4.48 11.69 -17.07
CA GLN A 111 -4.87 10.55 -16.26
C GLN A 111 -5.63 11.13 -15.07
N GLU A 112 -6.92 10.86 -15.01
CA GLU A 112 -7.70 11.10 -13.82
C GLU A 112 -6.95 10.40 -12.70
N LYS A 113 -6.32 11.17 -11.81
CA LYS A 113 -5.90 10.63 -10.53
C LYS A 113 -7.19 10.10 -9.93
N VAL A 114 -7.33 8.78 -9.88
CA VAL A 114 -8.29 8.14 -8.99
C VAL A 114 -7.97 8.73 -7.61
N GLU A 115 -8.83 9.61 -7.12
CA GLU A 115 -8.64 10.19 -5.80
C GLU A 115 -8.79 9.04 -4.81
N GLU A 116 -7.66 8.62 -4.24
CA GLU A 116 -7.63 7.55 -3.25
C GLU A 116 -8.48 7.98 -2.05
N LEU A 117 -9.58 7.25 -1.82
CA LEU A 117 -10.53 7.59 -0.77
C LEU A 117 -9.92 7.31 0.61
N VAL A 118 -10.05 8.28 1.51
CA VAL A 118 -9.51 8.22 2.87
C VAL A 118 -10.62 8.59 3.85
N CYS A 119 -10.78 7.79 4.91
CA CYS A 119 -11.74 8.09 5.97
C CYS A 119 -11.36 9.36 6.74
N LEU A 120 -12.35 10.03 7.34
CA LEU A 120 -12.18 11.29 8.06
C LEU A 120 -11.14 11.18 9.18
N ARG A 121 -11.09 10.03 9.87
CA ARG A 121 -10.08 9.73 10.89
C ARG A 121 -8.65 9.79 10.34
N CYS A 122 -8.40 9.06 9.25
CA CYS A 122 -7.08 9.04 8.61
C CYS A 122 -6.73 10.41 8.01
N HIS A 123 -7.70 11.10 7.41
CA HIS A 123 -7.51 12.45 6.91
C HIS A 123 -7.10 13.42 8.03
N ASN A 124 -7.80 13.41 9.16
CA ASN A 124 -7.51 14.27 10.31
C ASN A 124 -6.16 13.95 10.97
N ALA A 125 -5.81 12.66 11.07
CA ALA A 125 -4.52 12.25 11.58
C ALA A 125 -3.38 12.73 10.67
N LEU A 126 -3.53 12.60 9.35
CA LEU A 126 -2.48 12.96 8.37
C LEU A 126 -2.35 14.46 8.12
N HIS A 127 -3.46 15.18 7.98
CA HIS A 127 -3.46 16.59 7.57
C HIS A 127 -3.64 17.57 8.71
N HIS A 128 -4.31 17.17 9.79
CA HIS A 128 -4.62 18.06 10.92
C HIS A 128 -3.86 17.69 12.21
N ASN A 129 -3.03 16.64 12.19
CA ASN A 129 -2.33 16.11 13.37
C ASN A 129 -3.26 15.81 14.56
N VAL A 130 -4.56 15.61 14.31
CA VAL A 130 -5.53 15.26 15.35
C VAL A 130 -5.42 13.76 15.60
N TYR A 131 -4.77 13.39 16.70
CA TYR A 131 -4.57 12.00 17.11
C TYR A 131 -5.28 11.74 18.43
N LYS A 132 -6.33 10.93 18.39
CA LYS A 132 -7.06 10.48 19.59
C LYS A 132 -6.67 9.05 19.90
N VAL A 133 -6.08 8.82 21.08
CA VAL A 133 -5.58 7.49 21.50
C VAL A 133 -6.69 6.43 21.47
N ASN A 134 -7.89 6.78 21.93
CA ASN A 134 -9.05 5.87 21.94
C ASN A 134 -9.43 5.39 20.53
N GLU A 135 -9.24 6.23 19.52
CA GLU A 135 -9.50 5.91 18.11
C GLU A 135 -8.29 5.23 17.42
N HIS A 136 -7.20 4.97 18.14
CA HIS A 136 -5.98 4.37 17.58
C HIS A 136 -5.45 3.24 18.47
N GLN A 137 -6.36 2.58 19.20
CA GLN A 137 -5.98 1.39 19.95
C GLN A 137 -5.48 0.30 18.98
N PRO A 138 -4.28 -0.22 19.22
CA PRO A 138 -3.76 -1.33 18.43
C PRO A 138 -4.51 -2.62 18.73
N MET A 139 -4.56 -3.50 17.75
CA MET A 139 -5.14 -4.84 17.94
C MET A 139 -4.26 -5.72 18.81
N ASN A 140 -4.84 -6.79 19.34
CA ASN A 140 -4.10 -7.81 20.05
C ASN A 140 -3.33 -8.70 19.06
N MET A 141 -2.18 -9.23 19.48
CA MET A 141 -1.38 -10.14 18.64
C MET A 141 -2.21 -11.36 18.18
N HIS A 142 -3.07 -11.90 19.06
CA HIS A 142 -3.91 -13.04 18.73
C HIS A 142 -4.93 -12.71 17.63
N GLU A 143 -5.56 -11.53 17.67
CA GLU A 143 -6.52 -11.07 16.67
C GLU A 143 -5.89 -10.92 15.29
N VAL A 144 -4.62 -10.51 15.22
CA VAL A 144 -3.89 -10.37 13.95
C VAL A 144 -3.40 -11.73 13.43
N LEU A 145 -2.94 -12.62 14.32
CA LEU A 145 -2.32 -13.88 13.92
C LEU A 145 -3.33 -15.01 13.70
N SER A 146 -4.46 -15.05 14.41
CA SER A 146 -5.44 -16.15 14.32
C SER A 146 -6.06 -16.30 12.93
N PRO A 147 -6.37 -15.23 12.16
CA PRO A 147 -6.95 -15.38 10.84
C PRO A 147 -5.95 -15.83 9.77
N ILE A 148 -4.65 -15.76 10.06
CA ILE A 148 -3.59 -16.05 9.08
C ILE A 148 -3.37 -17.57 8.97
N PRO A 149 -3.60 -18.19 7.79
CA PRO A 149 -3.38 -19.63 7.59
C PRO A 149 -1.95 -20.08 7.91
N LEU A 150 -1.80 -21.27 8.51
CA LEU A 150 -0.50 -21.80 8.98
C LEU A 150 0.50 -22.10 7.86
N ASN A 151 0.01 -22.37 6.65
CA ASN A 151 0.80 -22.65 5.45
C ASN A 151 1.32 -21.39 4.74
N HIS A 152 0.77 -20.21 5.05
CA HIS A 152 1.20 -18.95 4.45
C HIS A 152 2.49 -18.42 5.07
N GLN A 153 3.26 -17.70 4.26
CA GLN A 153 4.52 -17.10 4.70
C GLN A 153 4.25 -15.87 5.56
N ILE A 154 4.92 -15.80 6.70
CA ILE A 154 4.94 -14.58 7.52
C ILE A 154 6.26 -13.86 7.29
N ILE A 155 6.15 -12.57 6.99
CA ILE A 155 7.28 -11.64 7.01
C ILE A 155 7.19 -10.87 8.33
N ASN A 156 8.00 -11.24 9.30
CA ASN A 156 8.06 -10.54 10.58
C ASN A 156 8.88 -9.25 10.40
N VAL A 157 8.20 -8.11 10.39
CA VAL A 157 8.79 -6.78 10.21
C VAL A 157 9.03 -6.13 11.57
N PHE A 158 10.30 -5.93 11.89
CA PHE A 158 10.73 -5.30 13.14
C PHE A 158 11.70 -4.15 12.87
N SER A 159 11.87 -3.27 13.85
CA SER A 159 12.68 -2.07 13.73
C SER A 159 14.14 -2.38 14.07
N ALA A 160 15.07 -1.91 13.25
CA ALA A 160 16.49 -1.99 13.51
C ALA A 160 16.88 -1.23 14.79
N TYR A 161 16.20 -0.11 15.05
CA TYR A 161 16.44 0.77 16.19
C TYR A 161 16.07 0.10 17.53
N ASP A 162 15.06 -0.77 17.51
CA ASP A 162 14.49 -1.42 18.70
C ASP A 162 14.72 -2.93 18.70
N PHE A 163 15.74 -3.39 17.97
CA PHE A 163 16.14 -4.79 17.96
C PHE A 163 16.90 -5.11 19.26
N PRO A 164 16.60 -6.22 19.97
CA PRO A 164 15.69 -7.32 19.61
C PRO A 164 14.25 -7.17 20.13
N LEU A 165 13.92 -6.09 20.84
CA LEU A 165 12.64 -5.90 21.54
C LEU A 165 11.41 -5.92 20.61
N SER A 166 11.58 -5.49 19.37
CA SER A 166 10.51 -5.47 18.36
C SER A 166 10.29 -6.80 17.63
N LEU A 167 10.93 -7.90 18.06
CA LEU A 167 10.68 -9.23 17.52
C LEU A 167 9.35 -9.81 18.05
N VAL A 168 8.53 -10.29 17.12
CA VAL A 168 7.30 -11.04 17.44
C VAL A 168 7.65 -12.51 17.76
N PRO A 169 7.14 -13.07 18.87
CA PRO A 169 7.33 -14.48 19.21
C PRO A 169 6.47 -15.37 18.31
N LEU A 170 7.06 -15.92 17.24
CA LEU A 170 6.37 -16.70 16.21
C LEU A 170 6.70 -18.21 16.27
N SER A 171 6.90 -18.77 17.45
CA SER A 171 7.37 -20.15 17.66
C SER A 171 6.49 -21.23 17.00
N SER A 172 5.20 -20.96 16.79
CA SER A 172 4.25 -21.87 16.13
C SER A 172 4.31 -21.84 14.60
N ARG A 173 5.07 -20.91 14.00
CA ARG A 173 5.08 -20.67 12.55
C ARG A 173 6.36 -21.20 11.93
N LYS A 174 6.22 -22.09 10.94
CA LYS A 174 7.36 -22.72 10.25
C LYS A 174 7.95 -21.86 9.13
N ASN A 175 7.13 -21.10 8.42
CA ASN A 175 7.54 -20.31 7.26
C ASN A 175 7.64 -18.82 7.60
N VAL A 176 8.72 -18.44 8.30
CA VAL A 176 8.97 -17.07 8.73
C VAL A 176 10.23 -16.51 8.08
N THR A 177 10.09 -15.36 7.42
CA THR A 177 11.20 -14.49 7.02
C THR A 177 11.21 -13.26 7.91
N TYR A 178 12.36 -12.93 8.45
CA TYR A 178 12.57 -11.79 9.33
C TYR A 178 13.04 -10.60 8.50
N ALA A 179 12.37 -9.46 8.59
CA ALA A 179 12.70 -8.23 7.89
C ALA A 179 13.06 -7.13 8.90
N MET A 180 14.35 -6.85 9.04
CA MET A 180 14.87 -5.79 9.92
C MET A 180 14.79 -4.45 9.18
N ASN A 181 13.74 -3.69 9.45
CA ASN A 181 13.44 -2.43 8.78
C ASN A 181 14.09 -1.22 9.48
N LYS A 182 14.03 -0.04 8.85
CA LYS A 182 14.60 1.23 9.37
C LYS A 182 16.13 1.18 9.58
N VAL A 183 16.86 0.34 8.85
CA VAL A 183 18.33 0.25 8.98
C VAL A 183 19.03 1.58 8.63
N ASP A 184 18.39 2.45 7.85
CA ASP A 184 18.85 3.80 7.55
C ASP A 184 19.02 4.71 8.77
N LEU A 185 18.37 4.39 9.89
CA LEU A 185 18.57 5.08 11.17
C LEU A 185 19.88 4.66 11.85
N LEU A 186 20.34 3.43 11.62
CA LEU A 186 21.62 2.92 12.14
C LEU A 186 22.78 3.19 11.16
N ALA A 187 22.48 3.35 9.87
CA ALA A 187 23.47 3.30 8.81
C ALA A 187 23.43 4.52 7.89
N GLY A 188 24.60 5.12 7.66
CA GLY A 188 24.76 6.22 6.70
C GLY A 188 24.63 5.79 5.23
N HIS A 189 24.97 4.54 4.90
CA HIS A 189 25.08 4.05 3.52
C HIS A 189 24.59 2.60 3.35
N LYS A 190 24.16 2.26 2.12
CA LYS A 190 23.69 0.92 1.71
C LYS A 190 24.73 -0.19 1.97
N SER A 191 26.03 0.10 1.91
CA SER A 191 27.09 -0.88 2.18
C SER A 191 27.02 -1.49 3.59
N PHE A 192 26.43 -0.78 4.55
CA PHE A 192 26.18 -1.29 5.89
C PHE A 192 25.31 -2.56 5.87
N VAL A 193 24.27 -2.56 5.03
CA VAL A 193 23.36 -3.71 4.88
C VAL A 193 24.17 -4.94 4.51
N ASN A 194 24.98 -4.86 3.45
CA ASN A 194 25.79 -5.98 3.00
C ASN A 194 26.84 -6.41 4.04
N LYS A 195 27.47 -5.46 4.74
CA LYS A 195 28.55 -5.74 5.69
C LYS A 195 28.04 -6.41 6.99
N TYR A 196 26.90 -5.98 7.50
CA TYR A 196 26.42 -6.39 8.83
C TYR A 196 25.25 -7.38 8.81
N SER A 197 24.71 -7.74 7.63
CA SER A 197 23.59 -8.69 7.54
C SER A 197 23.89 -10.04 8.22
N SER A 198 25.09 -10.59 8.04
CA SER A 198 25.49 -11.84 8.69
C SER A 198 25.54 -11.72 10.21
N PHE A 199 26.05 -10.59 10.74
CA PHE A 199 26.08 -10.32 12.17
C PHE A 199 24.66 -10.29 12.76
N PHE A 200 23.73 -9.55 12.14
CA PHE A 200 22.35 -9.50 12.59
C PHE A 200 21.63 -10.86 12.44
N ALA A 201 21.97 -11.66 11.43
CA ALA A 201 21.41 -12.99 11.25
C ALA A 201 21.87 -13.97 12.36
N GLU A 202 23.14 -13.92 12.78
CA GLU A 202 23.62 -14.70 13.92
C GLU A 202 22.94 -14.27 15.23
N MET A 203 22.76 -12.96 15.42
CA MET A 203 22.10 -12.43 16.60
C MET A 203 20.62 -12.82 16.63
N LEU A 204 19.92 -12.71 15.50
CA LEU A 204 18.53 -13.17 15.33
C LEU A 204 18.37 -14.66 15.67
N LYS A 205 19.32 -15.50 15.25
CA LYS A 205 19.29 -16.94 15.55
C LYS A 205 19.23 -17.22 17.06
N ARG A 206 19.85 -16.38 17.90
CA ARG A 206 19.82 -16.53 19.36
C ARG A 206 18.42 -16.35 19.95
N PHE A 207 17.58 -15.53 19.32
CA PHE A 207 16.22 -15.25 19.78
C PHE A 207 15.15 -16.13 19.12
N THR A 208 15.39 -16.58 17.88
CA THR A 208 14.35 -17.20 17.05
C THR A 208 14.71 -18.60 16.53
N GLY A 209 15.96 -19.03 16.70
CA GLY A 209 16.49 -20.25 16.08
C GLY A 209 16.74 -20.14 14.56
N SER A 210 16.31 -19.06 13.91
CA SER A 210 16.38 -18.88 12.46
C SER A 210 17.40 -17.82 12.04
N LYS A 211 18.07 -18.06 10.91
CA LYS A 211 18.94 -17.08 10.22
C LYS A 211 18.25 -16.43 9.01
N ASN A 212 16.96 -16.72 8.78
CA ASN A 212 16.25 -16.21 7.60
C ASN A 212 15.90 -14.72 7.75
N LEU A 213 16.94 -13.89 7.70
CA LEU A 213 16.88 -12.44 7.83
C LEU A 213 17.03 -11.78 6.46
N VAL A 214 16.39 -10.63 6.29
CA VAL A 214 16.72 -9.61 5.29
C VAL A 214 16.77 -8.26 6.00
N VAL A 215 17.88 -7.55 5.86
CA VAL A 215 18.03 -6.20 6.41
C VAL A 215 17.58 -5.20 5.36
N VAL A 216 16.59 -4.36 5.72
CA VAL A 216 15.89 -3.49 4.78
C VAL A 216 15.71 -2.07 5.30
N SER A 217 15.47 -1.15 4.38
CA SER A 217 14.88 0.15 4.68
C SER A 217 13.74 0.42 3.71
N GLY A 218 12.52 0.53 4.23
CA GLY A 218 11.38 0.99 3.46
C GLY A 218 11.50 2.46 3.02
N HIS A 219 12.36 3.26 3.67
CA HIS A 219 12.56 4.67 3.33
C HIS A 219 13.55 4.84 2.18
N THR A 220 14.71 4.18 2.24
CA THR A 220 15.78 4.30 1.22
C THR A 220 15.77 3.18 0.19
N SER A 221 14.87 2.20 0.33
CA SER A 221 14.74 1.02 -0.54
C SER A 221 15.88 0.01 -0.43
N TRP A 222 16.77 0.16 0.56
CA TRP A 222 17.87 -0.77 0.76
C TRP A 222 17.31 -2.15 1.13
N GLY A 223 17.90 -3.22 0.57
CA GLY A 223 17.48 -4.60 0.81
C GLY A 223 16.09 -5.00 0.29
N VAL A 224 15.27 -4.06 -0.21
CA VAL A 224 13.88 -4.34 -0.62
C VAL A 224 13.82 -5.32 -1.79
N LEU A 225 14.71 -5.21 -2.78
CA LEU A 225 14.77 -6.14 -3.90
C LEU A 225 15.15 -7.56 -3.47
N GLU A 226 15.97 -7.71 -2.43
CA GLU A 226 16.32 -9.02 -1.87
C GLU A 226 15.12 -9.63 -1.14
N LEU A 227 14.39 -8.82 -0.37
CA LEU A 227 13.15 -9.24 0.27
C LEU A 227 12.11 -9.68 -0.77
N LEU A 228 11.93 -8.89 -1.84
CA LEU A 228 11.01 -9.19 -2.95
C LEU A 228 11.28 -10.56 -3.59
N LYS A 229 12.57 -10.93 -3.72
CA LYS A 229 12.98 -12.26 -4.22
C LYS A 229 12.57 -13.39 -3.26
N LYS A 230 12.68 -13.18 -1.94
CA LYS A 230 12.31 -14.17 -0.90
C LYS A 230 10.81 -14.33 -0.65
N LEU A 231 9.97 -13.45 -1.19
CA LEU A 231 8.52 -13.56 -1.05
C LEU A 231 7.98 -14.81 -1.78
N GLY A 232 7.04 -15.51 -1.16
CA GLY A 232 6.22 -16.55 -1.78
C GLY A 232 4.99 -15.98 -2.49
N ASN A 233 4.01 -16.82 -2.77
CA ASN A 233 2.77 -16.42 -3.46
C ASN A 233 1.89 -15.50 -2.61
N VAL A 234 1.74 -15.80 -1.31
CA VAL A 234 0.95 -15.02 -0.35
C VAL A 234 1.78 -14.81 0.92
N ASN A 235 1.97 -13.54 1.29
CA ASN A 235 2.87 -13.13 2.35
C ASN A 235 2.13 -12.18 3.29
N TYR A 236 2.19 -12.41 4.61
CA TYR A 236 1.60 -11.53 5.61
C TYR A 236 2.72 -10.75 6.30
N LEU A 237 2.67 -9.41 6.23
CA LEU A 237 3.56 -8.57 7.02
C LEU A 237 3.01 -8.46 8.42
N VAL A 238 3.74 -8.99 9.40
CA VAL A 238 3.33 -9.03 10.82
C VAL A 238 4.39 -8.31 11.64
N GLY A 239 3.98 -7.56 12.65
CA GLY A 239 4.92 -6.82 13.51
C GLY A 239 4.22 -5.75 14.34
N TYR A 240 4.94 -5.23 15.33
CA TYR A 240 4.41 -4.18 16.20
C TYR A 240 4.06 -2.89 15.45
N VAL A 241 3.30 -2.00 16.08
CA VAL A 241 3.08 -0.64 15.57
C VAL A 241 4.42 0.06 15.32
N ASN A 242 4.44 0.94 14.33
CA ASN A 242 5.61 1.76 13.98
C ASN A 242 6.89 0.98 13.55
N THR A 243 6.86 -0.34 13.34
CA THR A 243 8.01 -1.05 12.70
C THR A 243 8.16 -0.74 11.21
N GLY A 244 7.20 -0.02 10.61
CA GLY A 244 7.23 0.44 9.22
C GLY A 244 6.69 -0.57 8.20
N LYS A 245 5.76 -1.45 8.62
CA LYS A 245 5.09 -2.45 7.76
C LYS A 245 4.47 -1.84 6.51
N THR A 246 3.56 -0.88 6.65
CA THR A 246 2.86 -0.21 5.54
C THR A 246 3.81 0.49 4.59
N ARG A 247 4.87 1.14 5.10
CA ARG A 247 5.91 1.73 4.26
C ARG A 247 6.67 0.67 3.46
N LEU A 248 7.02 -0.45 4.11
CA LEU A 248 7.72 -1.54 3.46
C LEU A 248 6.85 -2.24 2.40
N ALA A 249 5.56 -2.46 2.69
CA ALA A 249 4.59 -3.05 1.78
C ALA A 249 4.46 -2.23 0.49
N ASN A 250 4.25 -0.92 0.63
CA ASN A 250 4.19 -0.01 -0.50
C ASN A 250 5.52 0.09 -1.25
N ARG A 251 6.66 0.01 -0.55
CA ARG A 251 7.97 0.01 -1.22
C ARG A 251 8.21 -1.27 -2.02
N LEU A 252 7.77 -2.42 -1.51
CA LEU A 252 7.80 -3.69 -2.24
C LEU A 252 6.97 -3.60 -3.52
N TRP A 253 5.75 -3.06 -3.43
CA TRP A 253 4.87 -2.85 -4.58
C TRP A 253 5.46 -1.89 -5.61
N ASN A 254 5.89 -0.70 -5.21
CA ASN A 254 6.55 0.25 -6.12
C ASN A 254 7.77 -0.36 -6.80
N SER A 255 8.56 -1.14 -6.05
CA SER A 255 9.75 -1.81 -6.59
C SER A 255 9.37 -2.93 -7.56
N SER A 256 8.26 -3.64 -7.35
CA SER A 256 7.77 -4.65 -8.30
C SER A 256 7.25 -4.01 -9.59
N VAL A 257 6.51 -2.90 -9.47
CA VAL A 257 6.04 -2.12 -10.63
C VAL A 257 7.22 -1.59 -11.44
N GLN A 258 8.26 -1.05 -10.79
CA GLN A 258 9.47 -0.59 -11.49
C GLN A 258 10.22 -1.70 -12.22
N LEU A 259 10.19 -2.93 -11.71
CA LEU A 259 10.80 -4.08 -12.40
C LEU A 259 10.00 -4.49 -13.64
N SER A 260 8.67 -4.38 -13.59
CA SER A 260 7.79 -4.72 -14.73
C SER A 260 7.62 -3.58 -15.72
N SER A 261 7.76 -2.34 -15.29
CA SER A 261 7.58 -1.12 -16.07
C SER A 261 8.63 -0.08 -15.65
N PRO A 262 9.85 -0.17 -16.21
CA PRO A 262 10.92 0.79 -15.93
C PRO A 262 10.47 2.22 -16.24
N GLY A 263 10.68 3.14 -15.30
CA GLY A 263 10.25 4.55 -15.42
C GLY A 263 8.88 4.88 -14.82
N ALA A 264 8.13 3.89 -14.32
CA ALA A 264 6.91 4.15 -13.56
C ALA A 264 7.20 5.02 -12.32
N LYS A 265 6.35 6.04 -12.10
CA LYS A 265 6.46 6.93 -10.94
C LYS A 265 6.18 6.15 -9.65
N ASN A 266 6.96 6.39 -8.61
CA ASN A 266 6.64 5.87 -7.28
C ASN A 266 5.34 6.51 -6.79
N VAL A 267 4.46 5.71 -6.22
CA VAL A 267 3.28 6.16 -5.51
C VAL A 267 3.58 6.11 -4.01
N ASP A 268 3.37 7.22 -3.33
CA ASP A 268 3.58 7.29 -1.88
C ASP A 268 2.47 6.56 -1.14
N ALA A 269 2.87 5.88 -0.08
CA ALA A 269 2.01 5.09 0.77
C ALA A 269 1.12 5.96 1.67
N LEU A 270 -0.18 6.04 1.38
CA LEU A 270 -1.15 6.50 2.38
C LEU A 270 -1.12 5.55 3.60
N GLY A 271 -1.14 6.10 4.81
CA GLY A 271 -0.99 5.33 6.06
C GLY A 271 0.44 5.02 6.51
N SER A 272 1.48 5.39 5.74
CA SER A 272 2.89 5.20 6.13
C SER A 272 3.48 6.29 7.03
N SER A 273 2.62 7.08 7.69
CA SER A 273 3.06 8.14 8.58
C SER A 273 3.68 7.57 9.86
N HIS A 274 4.38 8.41 10.62
CA HIS A 274 4.96 8.02 11.91
C HIS A 274 3.92 7.83 13.02
N LEU A 275 2.62 8.05 12.72
CA LEU A 275 1.56 7.90 13.72
C LEU A 275 1.28 6.41 13.98
N PRO A 276 1.25 5.99 15.26
CA PRO A 276 0.96 4.61 15.60
C PRO A 276 -0.48 4.22 15.23
N SER A 277 -0.67 2.94 14.88
CA SER A 277 -1.98 2.29 14.67
C SER A 277 -2.90 2.93 13.61
N LEU A 278 -2.33 3.42 12.50
CA LEU A 278 -3.16 3.90 11.38
C LEU A 278 -3.85 2.75 10.64
N THR A 279 -3.11 1.70 10.28
CA THR A 279 -3.64 0.49 9.64
C THR A 279 -4.51 -0.28 10.61
N ARG A 280 -5.78 -0.49 10.27
CA ARG A 280 -6.79 -1.17 11.10
C ARG A 280 -7.35 -2.43 10.45
N ASP A 281 -7.29 -2.53 9.13
CA ASP A 281 -7.61 -3.74 8.39
C ASP A 281 -6.48 -4.08 7.42
N ASN A 282 -6.53 -5.29 6.87
CA ASN A 282 -5.53 -5.83 5.95
C ASN A 282 -5.53 -5.06 4.62
N ILE A 283 -4.37 -4.52 4.24
CA ILE A 283 -4.19 -3.85 2.94
C ILE A 283 -3.44 -4.80 2.00
N VAL A 284 -4.02 -5.09 0.83
CA VAL A 284 -3.45 -6.04 -0.13
C VAL A 284 -2.66 -5.31 -1.21
N HIS A 285 -1.36 -5.56 -1.25
CA HIS A 285 -0.45 -5.08 -2.30
C HIS A 285 -0.11 -6.21 -3.28
N LYS A 286 -0.47 -6.03 -4.56
CA LYS A 286 -0.14 -6.98 -5.64
C LYS A 286 1.27 -6.71 -6.18
N CYS A 287 2.24 -7.46 -5.68
CA CYS A 287 3.64 -7.38 -6.10
C CYS A 287 3.90 -8.36 -7.25
N ASN A 288 3.50 -7.99 -8.47
CA ASN A 288 3.48 -8.85 -9.67
C ASN A 288 2.57 -10.08 -9.44
N GLN A 289 3.13 -11.29 -9.51
CA GLN A 289 2.40 -12.54 -9.25
C GLN A 289 2.28 -12.86 -7.75
N LYS A 290 2.89 -12.05 -6.87
CA LYS A 290 2.92 -12.27 -5.42
C LYS A 290 1.96 -11.31 -4.71
N LYS A 291 1.31 -11.77 -3.65
CA LYS A 291 0.47 -10.95 -2.78
C LYS A 291 1.21 -10.65 -1.48
N VAL A 292 1.24 -9.38 -1.10
CA VAL A 292 1.74 -8.91 0.19
C VAL A 292 0.56 -8.29 0.93
N ILE A 293 0.23 -8.86 2.09
CA ILE A 293 -0.89 -8.43 2.93
C ILE A 293 -0.28 -7.67 4.11
N ASP A 294 -0.47 -6.35 4.12
CA ASP A 294 -0.08 -5.49 5.23
C ASP A 294 -1.10 -5.64 6.35
N THR A 295 -0.69 -6.25 7.46
CA THR A 295 -1.58 -6.46 8.60
C THR A 295 -1.49 -5.31 9.59
N PRO A 296 -2.58 -5.02 10.33
CA PRO A 296 -2.56 -4.03 11.39
C PRO A 296 -1.47 -4.30 12.43
N GLY A 297 -0.87 -3.23 12.95
CA GLY A 297 0.12 -3.33 14.01
C GLY A 297 -0.54 -3.59 15.36
N PHE A 298 0.04 -4.49 16.13
CA PHE A 298 -0.29 -4.69 17.53
C PHE A 298 0.72 -3.98 18.44
N LEU A 299 0.33 -3.66 19.68
CA LEU A 299 1.27 -3.34 20.76
C LEU A 299 1.49 -4.58 21.61
N ASN A 300 2.66 -4.67 22.24
CA ASN A 300 2.81 -5.51 23.41
C ASN A 300 2.59 -4.62 24.63
N HIS A 301 1.78 -5.07 25.59
CA HIS A 301 1.56 -4.33 26.84
C HIS A 301 2.87 -4.23 27.65
N ASP A 302 3.80 -5.17 27.47
CA ASP A 302 5.09 -5.23 28.18
C ASP A 302 6.28 -4.59 27.44
N ASN A 303 5.99 -3.69 26.49
CA ASN A 303 7.01 -3.02 25.69
C ASN A 303 7.56 -1.77 26.42
N VAL A 304 8.86 -1.49 26.33
CA VAL A 304 9.53 -0.28 26.85
C VAL A 304 8.80 1.03 26.49
N TYR A 305 8.11 1.10 25.35
CA TYR A 305 7.30 2.24 24.96
C TYR A 305 6.12 2.52 25.89
N SER A 306 5.60 1.51 26.60
CA SER A 306 4.59 1.71 27.65
C SER A 306 5.13 2.53 28.83
N LEU A 307 6.46 2.52 29.03
CA LEU A 307 7.15 3.30 30.05
C LEU A 307 7.43 4.74 29.60
N ILE A 308 7.22 5.06 28.32
CA ILE A 308 7.47 6.40 27.77
C ILE A 308 6.20 7.22 27.89
N GLN A 309 6.32 8.42 28.48
CA GLN A 309 5.21 9.36 28.53
C GLN A 309 4.71 9.68 27.12
N GLU A 310 3.39 9.76 26.98
CA GLU A 310 2.71 9.92 25.68
C GLU A 310 3.27 11.09 24.85
N GLN A 311 3.62 12.21 25.50
CA GLN A 311 4.21 13.39 24.87
C GLN A 311 5.55 13.11 24.15
N PHE A 312 6.33 12.14 24.63
CA PHE A 312 7.62 11.75 24.02
C PHE A 312 7.49 10.57 23.07
N LEU A 313 6.41 9.79 23.17
CA LEU A 313 6.22 8.56 22.42
C LEU A 313 6.33 8.78 20.90
N LYS A 314 5.70 9.84 20.36
CA LYS A 314 5.78 10.19 18.94
C LYS A 314 7.22 10.45 18.49
N HIS A 315 8.01 11.17 19.29
CA HIS A 315 9.40 11.47 18.98
C HIS A 315 10.27 10.21 19.03
N THR A 316 10.13 9.40 20.07
CA THR A 316 10.88 8.15 20.22
C THR A 316 10.57 7.17 19.10
N LEU A 317 9.30 7.00 18.75
CA LEU A 317 8.87 6.10 17.67
C LEU A 317 9.36 6.55 16.28
N LYS A 318 9.42 7.86 16.04
CA LYS A 318 9.96 8.39 14.77
C LYS A 318 11.40 7.91 14.54
N GLY A 319 12.18 7.82 15.61
CA GLY A 319 13.60 7.49 15.57
C GLY A 319 14.44 8.66 15.04
N GLN A 320 15.71 8.68 15.43
CA GLN A 320 16.69 9.65 14.95
C GLN A 320 17.86 8.91 14.33
N LYS A 321 18.41 9.47 13.25
CA LYS A 321 19.60 8.91 12.62
C LYS A 321 20.77 9.04 13.58
N ILE A 322 21.42 7.92 13.89
CA ILE A 322 22.60 7.90 14.74
C ILE A 322 23.80 8.21 13.85
N LEU A 323 24.37 9.41 13.98
CA LEU A 323 25.62 9.77 13.30
C LEU A 323 26.80 9.41 14.20
N VAL A 324 27.81 8.76 13.62
CA VAL A 324 29.03 8.37 14.36
C VAL A 324 29.74 9.58 14.96
N ASN A 325 29.62 10.75 14.33
CA ASN A 325 30.19 11.99 14.88
C ASN A 325 29.46 12.42 16.15
N ASP A 326 28.13 12.26 16.21
CA ASP A 326 27.32 12.59 17.39
C ASP A 326 27.65 11.66 18.56
N LEU A 327 27.99 10.39 18.28
CA LEU A 327 28.43 9.44 19.31
C LEU A 327 29.81 9.79 19.90
N LYS A 328 30.67 10.47 19.13
CA LYS A 328 32.00 10.90 19.60
C LYS A 328 31.92 12.14 20.49
N THR A 329 30.90 12.97 20.29
CA THR A 329 30.68 14.21 21.05
C THR A 329 29.68 14.04 22.18
N ALA A 330 28.87 12.97 22.18
CA ALA A 330 28.01 12.59 23.28
C ALA A 330 28.84 12.16 24.49
N THR A 331 29.21 13.12 25.32
CA THR A 331 29.68 12.87 26.68
C THR A 331 28.52 12.28 27.47
N TYR A 332 28.73 11.10 28.06
CA TYR A 332 27.82 10.56 29.05
C TYR A 332 27.64 11.63 30.14
N ILE A 333 26.40 12.09 30.33
CA ILE A 333 26.05 12.81 31.55
C ILE A 333 26.25 11.79 32.66
N THR A 334 27.29 12.02 33.46
CA THR A 334 27.70 11.15 34.56
C THR A 334 26.86 11.43 35.79
#